data_AF-A0A5C7M0Y1-F1
#
_entry.id   AF-A0A5C7M0Y1-F1
#
_cell.length_a   1.000
_cell.length_b   1.000
_cell.length_c   1.000
_cell.angle_alpha   90.00
_cell.angle_beta   90.00
_cell.angle_gamma   90.00
#
_symmetry.space_group_name_H-M   'P 1'
#
loop_
_entity.id
_entity.type
_entity.pdbx_description
1 polymer ?
#
loop_
_entity_poly.entity_id
_entity_poly.type
_entity_poly.pdbx_seq_one_letter_code
_entity_poly.pdbx_strand_id
1 'polypeptide(L)'
;MTAAAGGSSAGDFCTLDAKLVARKQRDLGAALGSDAANQSQIVDDLLKDAPVTQSDLIAAAPPEPHRYLADLADPNKMDAMMDNMKGVNDWALKNCDAKYRPLFEWQDKFLGS
;
A
#
# COMPACT_ATOMS: atom_id res chain seq x y z
N MET A 1 15.78 -26.81 3.13
CA MET A 1 15.00 -26.01 2.17
C MET A 1 13.61 -25.86 2.73
N THR A 2 13.35 -24.78 3.46
CA THR A 2 12.02 -24.53 4.04
C THR A 2 11.27 -23.67 3.03
N ALA A 3 10.33 -24.29 2.32
CA ALA A 3 9.51 -23.62 1.31
C ALA A 3 8.70 -22.50 1.97
N ALA A 4 8.76 -21.31 1.38
CA ALA A 4 8.00 -20.15 1.78
C ALA A 4 6.49 -20.44 1.68
N ALA A 5 5.84 -20.60 2.83
CA ALA A 5 4.38 -20.64 2.94
C ALA A 5 3.72 -19.25 2.77
N GLY A 6 4.47 -18.24 2.31
CA GLY A 6 4.01 -16.85 2.18
C GLY A 6 3.51 -16.45 0.78
N GLY A 7 3.52 -17.36 -0.20
CA GLY A 7 3.36 -16.99 -1.61
C GLY A 7 2.00 -16.41 -2.00
N SER A 8 0.89 -16.88 -1.40
CA SER A 8 -0.46 -16.42 -1.79
C SER A 8 -0.91 -15.19 -1.00
N SER A 9 -0.80 -15.19 0.33
CA SER A 9 -1.28 -14.07 1.16
C SER A 9 -0.44 -12.81 0.99
N ALA A 10 0.89 -12.93 0.82
CA ALA A 10 1.73 -11.77 0.54
C ALA A 10 1.41 -11.16 -0.84
N GLY A 11 1.13 -11.98 -1.85
CA GLY A 11 0.74 -11.51 -3.19
C GLY A 11 -0.62 -10.80 -3.20
N ASP A 12 -1.60 -11.35 -2.48
CA ASP A 12 -2.92 -10.75 -2.31
C ASP A 12 -2.80 -9.41 -1.58
N PHE A 13 -2.05 -9.38 -0.47
CA PHE A 13 -1.78 -8.15 0.27
C PHE A 13 -1.10 -7.08 -0.58
N CYS A 14 -0.03 -7.43 -1.30
CA CYS A 14 0.70 -6.49 -2.17
C CYS A 14 -0.21 -5.89 -3.25
N THR A 15 -1.13 -6.68 -3.79
CA THR A 15 -2.11 -6.20 -4.78
C THR A 15 -3.10 -5.24 -4.14
N LEU A 16 -3.64 -5.58 -2.97
CA LEU A 16 -4.60 -4.74 -2.25
C LEU A 16 -3.98 -3.42 -1.76
N ASP A 17 -2.77 -3.47 -1.22
CA ASP A 17 -2.03 -2.28 -0.79
C ASP A 17 -1.70 -1.37 -1.98
N ALA A 18 -1.19 -1.94 -3.07
CA ALA A 18 -0.94 -1.19 -4.30
C ALA A 18 -2.19 -0.48 -4.85
N LYS A 19 -3.38 -1.10 -4.76
CA LYS A 19 -4.66 -0.46 -5.14
C LYS A 19 -4.96 0.77 -4.28
N LEU A 20 -4.72 0.70 -2.97
CA LEU A 20 -4.94 1.82 -2.06
C LEU A 20 -3.97 2.97 -2.36
N VAL A 21 -2.70 2.65 -2.61
CA VAL A 21 -1.67 3.64 -2.95
C VAL A 21 -1.97 4.30 -4.30
N ALA A 22 -2.34 3.52 -5.30
CA ALA A 22 -2.77 4.00 -6.61
C ALA A 22 -3.97 4.95 -6.50
N ARG A 23 -4.95 4.60 -5.65
CA ARG A 23 -6.11 5.46 -5.38
C ARG A 23 -5.69 6.80 -4.78
N LYS A 24 -4.82 6.77 -3.75
CA LYS A 24 -4.28 7.97 -3.11
C LYS A 24 -3.51 8.83 -4.12
N GLN A 25 -2.71 8.22 -4.99
CA GLN A 25 -1.99 8.92 -6.04
C GLN A 25 -2.91 9.64 -7.01
N ARG A 26 -3.97 8.98 -7.48
CA ARG A 26 -4.97 9.60 -8.36
C ARG A 26 -5.69 10.77 -7.68
N ASP A 27 -6.13 10.56 -6.44
CA ASP A 27 -6.91 11.56 -5.71
C ASP A 27 -6.06 12.82 -5.39
N LEU A 28 -4.77 12.65 -5.05
CA LEU A 28 -3.83 13.77 -4.89
C LEU A 28 -3.50 14.46 -6.22
N GLY A 29 -3.33 13.70 -7.30
CA GLY A 29 -3.12 14.28 -8.64
C GLY A 29 -4.30 15.17 -9.07
N ALA A 30 -5.52 14.70 -8.84
CA ALA A 30 -6.75 15.46 -9.10
C ALA A 30 -6.85 16.72 -8.21
N ALA A 31 -6.50 16.62 -6.92
CA ALA A 31 -6.59 17.72 -5.97
C ALA A 31 -5.54 18.82 -6.21
N LEU A 32 -4.33 18.46 -6.64
CA LEU A 32 -3.23 19.40 -6.86
C LEU A 32 -3.28 20.10 -8.23
N GLY A 33 -4.31 19.83 -9.05
CA GLY A 33 -4.45 20.39 -10.40
C GLY A 33 -3.27 20.06 -11.30
N SER A 34 -2.48 19.06 -10.91
CA SER A 34 -1.30 18.65 -11.62
C SER A 34 -1.74 17.67 -12.68
N ASP A 35 -1.61 18.07 -13.95
CA ASP A 35 -1.33 17.14 -15.06
C ASP A 35 0.05 16.51 -14.82
N ALA A 36 0.27 15.88 -13.65
CA ALA A 36 1.37 14.95 -13.44
C ALA A 36 1.06 13.67 -14.22
N ALA A 37 0.85 13.83 -15.53
CA ALA A 37 1.32 13.18 -16.75
C ALA A 37 1.86 11.74 -16.70
N ASN A 38 1.73 11.03 -15.59
CA ASN A 38 1.95 9.62 -15.44
C ASN A 38 0.80 9.08 -14.58
N GLN A 39 -0.43 9.16 -15.12
CA GLN A 39 -1.39 8.09 -14.86
C GLN A 39 -0.72 6.82 -15.40
N SER A 40 0.09 6.18 -14.55
CA SER A 40 0.78 4.98 -14.95
C SER A 40 -0.31 3.95 -15.25
N GLN A 41 -0.17 3.20 -16.35
CA GLN A 41 -1.16 2.18 -16.72
C GLN A 41 -1.48 1.25 -15.54
N ILE A 42 -0.52 1.04 -14.63
CA ILE A 42 -0.73 0.29 -13.40
C ILE A 42 -1.73 0.95 -12.42
N VAL A 43 -1.77 2.28 -12.28
CA VAL A 43 -2.80 2.97 -11.49
C VAL A 43 -4.18 2.72 -12.10
N ASP A 44 -4.33 2.91 -13.41
CA ASP A 44 -5.62 2.71 -14.07
C ASP A 44 -6.06 1.24 -14.03
N ASP A 45 -5.15 0.30 -14.26
CA ASP A 45 -5.41 -1.13 -14.21
C ASP A 45 -5.83 -1.57 -12.80
N LEU A 46 -5.16 -1.07 -11.76
CA LEU A 46 -5.49 -1.40 -10.38
C LEU A 46 -6.84 -0.82 -9.94
N LEU A 47 -7.26 0.32 -10.51
CA LEU A 47 -8.50 1.00 -10.15
C LEU A 47 -9.72 0.59 -10.99
N LYS A 48 -9.56 -0.33 -11.96
CA LYS A 48 -10.68 -0.94 -12.70
C LYS A 48 -11.52 -1.88 -11.84
N ASP A 49 -10.91 -2.46 -10.80
CA ASP A 49 -11.55 -3.41 -9.91
C ASP A 49 -12.32 -2.73 -8.76
N ALA A 50 -13.05 -3.54 -8.00
CA ALA A 50 -13.76 -3.09 -6.81
C ALA A 50 -12.84 -2.36 -5.80
N PRO A 51 -13.36 -1.35 -5.08
CA PRO A 51 -12.59 -0.63 -4.08
C PRO A 51 -12.15 -1.59 -2.95
N VAL A 52 -10.91 -1.42 -2.51
CA VAL A 52 -10.33 -2.18 -1.39
C VAL A 52 -10.86 -1.63 -0.07
N THR A 53 -11.36 -2.49 0.81
CA THR A 53 -11.72 -2.11 2.18
C THR A 53 -10.54 -2.32 3.13
N GLN A 54 -10.54 -1.61 4.26
CA GLN A 54 -9.53 -1.82 5.31
C GLN A 54 -9.57 -3.25 5.86
N SER A 55 -10.75 -3.86 5.94
CA SER A 55 -10.92 -5.24 6.39
C SER A 55 -10.29 -6.25 5.43
N ASP A 56 -10.43 -6.05 4.11
CA ASP A 56 -9.80 -6.92 3.11
C ASP A 56 -8.27 -6.83 3.20
N LEU A 57 -7.75 -5.62 3.38
CA LEU A 57 -6.31 -5.38 3.54
C LEU A 57 -5.76 -6.09 4.79
N ILE A 58 -6.42 -5.94 5.95
CA ILE A 58 -6.01 -6.58 7.20
C ILE A 58 -6.10 -8.11 7.12
N ALA A 59 -7.13 -8.64 6.44
CA ALA A 59 -7.32 -10.08 6.28
C ALA A 59 -6.23 -10.72 5.40
N ALA A 60 -5.76 -10.01 4.38
CA ALA A 60 -4.66 -10.47 3.53
C ALA A 60 -3.27 -10.20 4.13
N ALA A 61 -3.17 -9.26 5.08
CA ALA A 61 -1.89 -8.79 5.60
C ALA A 61 -1.05 -9.91 6.26
N PRO A 62 0.21 -10.08 5.83
CA PRO A 62 1.19 -10.87 6.56
C PRO A 62 1.42 -10.32 7.99
N PRO A 63 1.99 -11.11 8.91
CA PRO A 63 2.05 -10.74 10.34
C PRO A 63 2.68 -9.37 10.63
N GLU A 64 3.71 -8.97 9.88
CA GLU A 64 4.41 -7.70 10.08
C GLU A 64 3.57 -6.49 9.59
N PRO A 65 3.11 -6.43 8.33
CA PRO A 65 2.12 -5.44 7.87
C PRO A 65 0.86 -5.39 8.74
N HIS A 66 0.35 -6.54 9.18
CA HIS A 66 -0.85 -6.63 10.00
C HIS A 66 -0.69 -5.84 11.30
N ARG A 67 0.47 -5.90 11.96
CA ARG A 67 0.73 -5.15 13.20
C ARG A 67 0.59 -3.65 12.97
N TYR A 68 1.19 -3.14 11.89
CA TYR A 68 1.12 -1.72 11.55
C TYR A 68 -0.32 -1.29 11.21
N LEU A 69 -1.06 -2.12 10.46
CA LEU A 69 -2.46 -1.84 10.10
C LEU A 69 -3.39 -1.87 11.31
N ALA A 70 -3.18 -2.80 12.24
CA ALA A 70 -3.93 -2.84 13.49
C ALA A 70 -3.70 -1.58 14.33
N ASP A 71 -2.44 -1.13 14.42
CA ASP A 71 -2.10 0.10 15.14
C ASP A 71 -2.66 1.36 14.44
N LEU A 72 -2.78 1.35 13.11
CA LEU A 72 -3.44 2.44 12.34
C LEU A 72 -4.95 2.51 12.57
N ALA A 73 -5.58 1.38 12.91
CA ALA A 73 -7.00 1.34 13.25
C ALA A 73 -7.29 1.78 14.70
N ASP A 74 -6.26 1.92 15.55
CA ASP A 74 -6.39 2.32 16.94
C ASP A 74 -6.36 3.87 17.07
N PRO A 75 -7.46 4.53 17.44
CA PRO A 75 -7.52 5.99 17.58
C PRO A 75 -6.63 6.52 18.71
N ASN A 76 -6.11 5.67 19.59
CA ASN A 76 -5.16 6.07 20.64
C ASN A 76 -3.70 6.10 20.16
N LYS A 77 -3.45 5.65 18.92
CA LYS A 77 -2.09 5.55 18.35
C LYS A 77 -1.87 6.52 17.18
N MET A 78 -2.63 7.61 17.14
CA MET A 78 -2.53 8.63 16.09
C MET A 78 -1.13 9.26 16.00
N ASP A 79 -0.41 9.37 17.13
CA ASP A 79 0.96 9.88 17.15
C ASP A 79 1.95 8.99 16.38
N ALA A 80 1.66 7.69 16.28
CA ALA A 80 2.46 6.71 15.55
C ALA A 80 1.92 6.42 14.13
N MET A 81 0.89 7.15 13.68
CA MET A 81 0.20 6.88 12.41
C MET A 81 1.17 6.94 11.21
N MET A 82 2.01 7.97 11.14
CA MET A 82 2.97 8.10 10.05
C MET A 82 4.03 6.99 10.07
N ASP A 83 4.55 6.66 11.25
CA ASP A 83 5.54 5.58 11.42
C ASP A 83 4.95 4.20 11.04
N ASN A 84 3.69 3.94 11.38
CA ASN A 84 3.02 2.70 11.01
C ASN A 84 2.73 2.63 9.51
N MET A 85 2.29 3.73 8.89
CA MET A 85 2.16 3.82 7.44
C MET A 85 3.50 3.59 6.74
N LYS A 86 4.60 4.13 7.28
CA LYS A 86 5.96 3.90 6.79
C LYS A 86 6.35 2.42 6.94
N GLY A 87 6.03 1.80 8.07
CA GLY A 87 6.26 0.37 8.32
C GLY A 87 5.59 -0.53 7.27
N VAL A 88 4.34 -0.22 6.89
CA VAL A 88 3.64 -0.93 5.80
C VAL A 88 4.37 -0.74 4.47
N ASN A 89 4.72 0.50 4.11
CA ASN A 89 5.38 0.83 2.84
C ASN A 89 6.79 0.21 2.71
N ASP A 90 7.60 0.28 3.78
CA ASP A 90 8.95 -0.29 3.83
C ASP A 90 8.92 -1.80 3.68
N TRP A 91 7.90 -2.46 4.24
CA TRP A 91 7.68 -3.88 4.06
C TRP A 91 7.30 -4.19 2.61
N ALA A 92 6.37 -3.42 2.03
CA ALA A 92 5.91 -3.61 0.67
C ALA A 92 7.06 -3.46 -0.35
N LEU A 93 7.93 -2.45 -0.18
CA LEU A 93 9.12 -2.25 -1.02
C LEU A 93 10.10 -3.44 -1.04
N LYS A 94 10.16 -4.20 0.06
CA LYS A 94 11.06 -5.36 0.19
C LYS A 94 10.44 -6.66 -0.30
N ASN A 95 9.12 -6.80 -0.19
CA ASN A 95 8.44 -8.10 -0.32
C ASN A 95 7.49 -8.19 -1.52
N CYS A 96 7.02 -7.06 -2.06
CA CYS A 96 6.08 -7.05 -3.17
C CYS A 96 6.76 -7.14 -4.54
N ASP A 97 6.00 -7.61 -5.52
CA ASP A 97 6.46 -7.70 -6.91
C ASP A 97 6.98 -6.35 -7.43
N ALA A 98 8.06 -6.41 -8.22
CA ALA A 98 8.71 -5.24 -8.79
C ALA A 98 7.76 -4.34 -9.61
N LYS A 99 6.66 -4.89 -10.14
CA LYS A 99 5.65 -4.11 -10.87
C LYS A 99 4.97 -3.04 -10.00
N TYR A 100 4.79 -3.29 -8.69
CA TYR A 100 4.15 -2.35 -7.75
C TYR A 100 5.13 -1.33 -7.15
N ARG A 101 6.43 -1.58 -7.27
CA ARG A 101 7.49 -0.76 -6.66
C ARG A 101 7.37 0.75 -6.95
N PRO A 102 7.03 1.21 -8.16
CA PRO A 102 6.86 2.66 -8.41
C PRO A 102 5.77 3.31 -7.57
N LEU A 103 4.74 2.56 -7.16
CA LEU A 103 3.66 3.08 -6.30
C LEU A 103 4.17 3.29 -4.87
N PHE A 104 4.89 2.31 -4.32
CA PHE A 104 5.42 2.37 -2.97
C PHE A 104 6.58 3.39 -2.86
N GLU A 105 7.41 3.54 -3.89
CA GLU A 105 8.42 4.60 -3.97
C GLU A 105 7.77 6.00 -4.10
N TRP A 106 6.63 6.10 -4.79
CA TRP A 106 5.86 7.33 -4.81
C TRP A 106 5.29 7.64 -3.43
N GLN A 107 4.72 6.64 -2.74
CA GLN A 107 4.16 6.81 -1.39
C GLN A 107 5.22 7.23 -0.37
N ASP A 108 6.42 6.65 -0.44
CA ASP A 108 7.54 6.94 0.46
C ASP A 108 7.87 8.43 0.50
N LYS A 109 7.78 9.12 -0.64
CA LYS A 109 7.98 10.58 -0.75
C LYS A 109 7.03 11.41 0.12
N PHE A 110 5.87 10.87 0.46
CA PHE A 110 4.87 11.53 1.32
C PHE A 110 4.92 11.08 2.78
N LEU A 111 5.60 9.97 3.08
CA LEU A 111 5.69 9.42 4.43
C LEU A 111 6.88 9.98 5.23
N GLY A 112 7.76 10.74 4.57
CA GLY A 112 9.00 11.24 5.15
C GLY A 112 10.14 10.26 4.89
N SER A 113 11.21 10.78 4.29
CA SER A 113 12.46 10.03 4.01
C SER A 113 13.37 10.00 5.23
#